data_AF-X0SGA2-F1
#
_entry.id   AF-X0SGA2-F1
#
_cell.length_a   1.000
_cell.length_b   1.000
_cell.length_c   1.000
_cell.angle_alpha   90.00
_cell.angle_beta   90.00
_cell.angle_gamma   90.00
#
_symmetry.space_group_name_H-M   'P 1'
#
loop_
_entity.id
_entity.type
_entity.pdbx_description
1 polymer ?
#
loop_
_entity_poly.entity_id
_entity_poly.type
_entity_poly.pdbx_seq_one_letter_code
_entity_poly.pdbx_strand_id
1 'polypeptide(L)'
;AVNRSLVRLAERSFYRWLEDVCLEENNRAFEVEGSPFEDRETEVLRVIARKAGAEVLRTEDVSPFLRRPGNRDCLRVLHKLSAWFLRQYDIHHAAAMIHLTEDVARGCVEGNRILSRHRTRNYLLALVVLVAPFVGAALAYERAPRFFDVLCSCELLAVDVIVLWFLFYRFCWKRDLTFFHASVPRIAAGIIVGYLPILFIDEVWALANRPWVALTAVSLLLGFTTLLYLYIEVQRRLRDTDLAFARARQIFLLGVLQSFGTGLIIMGLTGGFMASRNWSGGETLLSIGVLREVLPPLVGELPRIVGFEPFYTFPGAIGLMTFLSFFIGTFLQLLWEDIPITEPL
;
A
#
# COMPACT_ATOMS: atom_id res chain seq x y z
N ALA A 1 6.00 -45.38 15.15
CA ALA A 1 6.94 -44.75 14.20
C ALA A 1 6.13 -44.16 13.04
N VAL A 2 6.40 -42.90 12.64
CA VAL A 2 5.69 -42.28 11.50
C VAL A 2 6.22 -42.87 10.20
N ASN A 3 5.33 -43.42 9.36
CA ASN A 3 5.72 -43.98 8.07
C ASN A 3 6.12 -42.86 7.09
N ARG A 4 7.44 -42.71 6.86
CA ARG A 4 8.01 -41.64 6.03
C ARG A 4 7.55 -41.71 4.57
N SER A 5 7.25 -42.89 4.03
CA SER A 5 6.76 -43.00 2.65
C SER A 5 5.33 -42.46 2.53
N LEU A 6 4.47 -42.77 3.50
CA LEU A 6 3.09 -42.27 3.56
C LEU A 6 3.06 -40.75 3.70
N VAL A 7 3.93 -40.17 4.53
CA VAL A 7 4.03 -38.70 4.67
C VAL A 7 4.46 -38.04 3.35
N ARG A 8 5.42 -38.62 2.62
CA ARG A 8 5.85 -38.08 1.31
C ARG A 8 4.76 -38.19 0.25
N LEU A 9 3.99 -39.28 0.26
CA LEU A 9 2.84 -39.44 -0.65
C LEU A 9 1.76 -38.39 -0.34
N ALA A 10 1.41 -38.24 0.94
CA ALA A 10 0.44 -37.22 1.37
C ALA A 10 0.89 -35.81 0.99
N GLU A 11 2.17 -35.48 1.17
CA GLU A 11 2.75 -34.19 0.80
C GLU A 11 2.66 -33.93 -0.72
N ARG A 12 2.99 -34.92 -1.56
CA ARG A 12 2.88 -34.78 -3.02
C ARG A 12 1.45 -34.64 -3.48
N SER A 13 0.54 -35.43 -2.91
CA SER A 13 -0.90 -35.32 -3.20
C SER A 13 -1.44 -33.95 -2.77
N PHE A 14 -0.98 -33.43 -1.64
CA PHE A 14 -1.33 -32.09 -1.16
C PHE A 14 -0.89 -31.01 -2.15
N TYR A 15 0.37 -31.02 -2.61
CA TYR A 15 0.85 -30.03 -3.57
C TYR A 15 0.10 -30.09 -4.90
N ARG A 16 -0.13 -31.29 -5.44
CA ARG A 16 -0.89 -31.45 -6.68
C ARG A 16 -2.35 -31.03 -6.55
N TRP A 17 -3.00 -31.36 -5.44
CA TRP A 17 -4.36 -30.91 -5.18
C TRP A 17 -4.43 -29.38 -5.20
N LEU A 18 -3.54 -28.73 -4.48
CA LEU A 18 -3.54 -27.28 -4.42
C LEU A 18 -3.18 -26.65 -5.78
N GLU A 19 -2.14 -27.15 -6.44
CA GLU A 19 -1.63 -26.59 -7.70
C GLU A 19 -2.55 -26.86 -8.90
N ASP A 20 -2.95 -28.11 -9.11
CA ASP A 20 -3.63 -28.57 -10.31
C ASP A 20 -5.16 -28.46 -10.18
N VAL A 21 -5.69 -28.47 -8.95
CA VAL A 21 -7.13 -28.41 -8.70
C VAL A 21 -7.53 -27.04 -8.21
N CYS A 22 -6.98 -26.57 -7.09
CA CYS A 22 -7.45 -25.32 -6.46
C CYS A 22 -6.98 -24.04 -7.16
N LEU A 23 -5.72 -23.99 -7.61
CA LEU A 23 -5.12 -22.77 -8.17
C LEU A 23 -5.22 -22.67 -9.70
N GLU A 24 -5.58 -23.76 -10.38
CA GLU A 24 -5.78 -23.78 -11.83
C GLU A 24 -7.11 -23.11 -12.20
N GLU A 25 -7.05 -21.92 -12.81
CA GLU A 25 -8.25 -21.12 -13.10
C GLU A 25 -9.19 -21.81 -14.09
N ASN A 26 -8.64 -22.59 -15.01
CA ASN A 26 -9.40 -23.35 -16.01
C ASN A 26 -10.23 -24.48 -15.38
N ASN A 27 -9.91 -24.89 -14.15
CA ASN A 27 -10.63 -25.95 -13.47
C ASN A 27 -11.95 -25.44 -12.90
N ARG A 28 -13.04 -25.69 -13.61
CA ARG A 28 -14.40 -25.23 -13.23
C ARG A 28 -15.04 -26.01 -12.07
N ALA A 29 -14.29 -26.86 -11.37
CA ALA A 29 -14.82 -27.72 -10.33
C ALA A 29 -15.50 -26.95 -9.17
N PHE A 30 -15.18 -25.67 -8.94
CA PHE A 30 -15.74 -24.86 -7.87
C PHE A 30 -16.88 -23.96 -8.35
N GLU A 31 -17.06 -23.83 -9.67
CA GLU A 31 -18.01 -22.90 -10.30
C GLU A 31 -19.24 -23.60 -10.88
N VAL A 32 -19.27 -24.94 -10.88
CA VAL A 32 -20.37 -25.74 -11.42
C VAL A 32 -21.46 -25.96 -10.35
N GLU A 33 -22.72 -25.77 -10.76
CA GLU A 33 -23.88 -26.08 -9.92
C GLU A 33 -23.90 -27.57 -9.53
N GLY A 34 -23.99 -27.85 -8.23
CA GLY A 34 -23.94 -29.21 -7.68
C GLY A 34 -22.53 -29.74 -7.39
N SER A 35 -21.50 -28.88 -7.45
CA SER A 35 -20.17 -29.23 -6.94
C SER A 35 -20.23 -29.63 -5.45
N PRO A 36 -19.47 -30.67 -5.02
CA PRO A 36 -19.35 -31.00 -3.61
C PRO A 36 -18.47 -30.01 -2.84
N PHE A 37 -17.82 -29.08 -3.53
CA PHE A 37 -16.92 -28.09 -2.96
C PHE A 37 -17.65 -26.75 -2.70
N GLU A 38 -17.19 -26.02 -1.69
CA GLU A 38 -17.55 -24.62 -1.50
C GLU A 38 -16.89 -23.73 -2.57
N ASP A 39 -16.93 -22.42 -2.41
CA ASP A 39 -16.20 -21.52 -3.30
C ASP A 39 -14.69 -21.80 -3.25
N ARG A 40 -14.03 -21.56 -4.40
CA ARG A 40 -12.60 -21.86 -4.59
C ARG A 40 -11.73 -21.22 -3.51
N GLU A 41 -12.06 -20.00 -3.10
CA GLU A 41 -11.26 -19.27 -2.13
C GLU A 41 -11.36 -19.87 -0.74
N THR A 42 -12.57 -20.20 -0.28
CA THR A 42 -12.78 -20.89 0.99
C THR A 42 -12.07 -22.23 1.02
N GLU A 43 -12.08 -22.99 -0.09
CA GLU A 43 -11.34 -24.25 -0.19
C GLU A 43 -9.82 -24.06 -0.15
N VAL A 44 -9.27 -23.07 -0.88
CA VAL A 44 -7.85 -22.73 -0.80
C VAL A 44 -7.47 -22.37 0.64
N LEU A 45 -8.23 -21.49 1.30
CA LEU A 45 -7.97 -21.06 2.68
C LEU A 45 -8.05 -22.24 3.66
N ARG A 46 -9.04 -23.12 3.50
CA ARG A 46 -9.20 -24.34 4.30
C ARG A 46 -8.00 -25.29 4.17
N VAL A 47 -7.44 -25.43 2.97
CA VAL A 47 -6.31 -26.32 2.69
C VAL A 47 -4.99 -25.71 3.21
N ILE A 48 -4.79 -24.40 3.09
CA ILE A 48 -3.55 -23.76 3.56
C ILE A 48 -3.54 -23.55 5.08
N ALA A 49 -4.69 -23.38 5.71
CA ALA A 49 -4.78 -23.16 7.15
C ALA A 49 -4.66 -24.48 7.93
N ARG A 50 -4.01 -24.43 9.10
CA ARG A 50 -3.88 -25.56 10.03
C ARG A 50 -5.23 -25.93 10.64
N LYS A 51 -6.10 -24.94 10.86
CA LYS A 51 -7.47 -25.11 11.34
C LYS A 51 -8.41 -24.54 10.28
N ALA A 52 -9.39 -25.33 9.87
CA ALA A 52 -10.41 -24.86 8.93
C ALA A 52 -11.08 -23.59 9.46
N GLY A 53 -11.12 -22.54 8.64
CA GLY A 53 -11.69 -21.23 9.00
C GLY A 53 -10.78 -20.32 9.83
N ALA A 54 -9.53 -20.70 10.12
CA ALA A 54 -8.57 -19.79 10.77
C ALA A 54 -7.86 -18.89 9.76
N GLU A 55 -7.80 -17.59 10.05
CA GLU A 55 -7.04 -16.61 9.28
C GLU A 55 -5.53 -16.90 9.37
N VAL A 56 -4.82 -16.81 8.25
CA VAL A 56 -3.38 -17.08 8.20
C VAL A 56 -2.59 -15.86 8.61
N LEU A 57 -2.33 -15.72 9.92
CA LEU A 57 -1.58 -14.58 10.47
C LEU A 57 -0.14 -14.91 10.80
N ARG A 58 0.07 -16.13 11.28
CA ARG A 58 1.37 -16.61 11.75
C ARG A 58 1.79 -17.85 10.98
N THR A 59 3.09 -18.13 11.02
CA THR A 59 3.63 -19.35 10.43
C THR A 59 2.95 -20.60 10.97
N GLU A 60 2.64 -20.68 12.26
CA GLU A 60 1.97 -21.84 12.87
C GLU A 60 0.53 -22.09 12.38
N ASP A 61 -0.12 -21.05 11.86
CA ASP A 61 -1.47 -21.12 11.29
C ASP A 61 -1.46 -21.79 9.92
N VAL A 62 -0.29 -21.96 9.31
CA VAL A 62 -0.13 -22.58 8.00
C VAL A 62 0.03 -24.10 8.12
N SER A 63 -0.50 -24.82 7.14
CA SER A 63 -0.35 -26.26 6.98
C SER A 63 1.12 -26.69 7.14
N PRO A 64 1.42 -27.78 7.87
CA PRO A 64 2.78 -28.28 8.03
C PRO A 64 3.52 -28.58 6.72
N PHE A 65 2.79 -28.89 5.64
CA PHE A 65 3.39 -29.15 4.33
C PHE A 65 3.95 -27.88 3.69
N LEU A 66 3.31 -26.73 3.90
CA LEU A 66 3.75 -25.43 3.37
C LEU A 66 4.87 -24.76 4.19
N ARG A 67 5.48 -25.49 5.13
CA ARG A 67 6.51 -25.00 6.05
C ARG A 67 7.83 -25.75 5.94
N ARG A 68 8.02 -26.56 4.90
CA ARG A 68 9.17 -27.45 4.76
C ARG A 68 10.37 -26.70 4.19
N PRO A 69 11.40 -26.37 5.01
CA PRO A 69 12.57 -25.66 4.51
C PRO A 69 13.31 -26.50 3.46
N GLY A 70 13.77 -25.84 2.40
CA GLY A 70 14.52 -26.48 1.31
C GLY A 70 13.71 -27.36 0.35
N ASN A 71 12.38 -27.45 0.48
CA ASN A 71 11.55 -28.17 -0.49
C ASN A 71 11.19 -27.27 -1.69
N ARG A 72 11.66 -27.64 -2.88
CA ARG A 72 11.39 -26.90 -4.13
C ARG A 72 9.91 -26.89 -4.52
N ASP A 73 9.19 -27.99 -4.30
CA ASP A 73 7.76 -28.07 -4.62
C ASP A 73 6.95 -27.17 -3.67
N CYS A 74 7.34 -27.11 -2.39
CA CYS A 74 6.75 -26.19 -1.42
C CYS A 74 6.94 -24.72 -1.85
N LEU A 75 8.15 -24.33 -2.24
CA LEU A 75 8.44 -22.98 -2.72
C LEU A 75 7.64 -22.63 -3.99
N ARG A 76 7.57 -23.56 -4.96
CA ARG A 76 6.77 -23.39 -6.18
C ARG A 76 5.31 -23.13 -5.85
N VAL A 77 4.75 -23.93 -4.95
CA VAL A 77 3.35 -23.80 -4.52
C VAL A 77 3.09 -22.49 -3.78
N LEU A 78 3.99 -22.07 -2.88
CA LEU A 78 3.87 -20.80 -2.16
C LEU A 78 3.93 -19.59 -3.11
N HIS A 79 4.79 -19.64 -4.13
CA HIS A 79 4.81 -18.62 -5.18
C HIS A 79 3.48 -18.56 -5.95
N LYS A 80 2.95 -19.71 -6.37
CA LYS A 80 1.65 -19.77 -7.04
C LYS A 80 0.51 -19.24 -6.17
N LEU A 81 0.51 -19.59 -4.88
CA LEU A 81 -0.44 -19.04 -3.89
C LEU A 81 -0.35 -17.53 -3.79
N SER A 82 0.86 -16.97 -3.67
CA SER A 82 1.03 -15.51 -3.57
C SER A 82 0.47 -14.79 -4.81
N ALA A 83 0.74 -15.29 -6.01
CA ALA A 83 0.23 -14.72 -7.25
C ALA A 83 -1.29 -14.88 -7.38
N TRP A 84 -1.84 -16.01 -6.92
CA TRP A 84 -3.28 -16.24 -6.90
C TRP A 84 -4.00 -15.29 -5.93
N PHE A 85 -3.50 -15.07 -4.71
CA PHE A 85 -4.10 -14.12 -3.77
C PHE A 85 -4.03 -12.67 -4.28
N LEU A 86 -2.91 -12.28 -4.91
CA LEU A 86 -2.82 -10.96 -5.55
C LEU A 86 -3.87 -10.80 -6.65
N ARG A 87 -4.11 -11.84 -7.47
CA ARG A 87 -5.18 -11.86 -8.48
C ARG A 87 -6.59 -11.70 -7.90
N GLN A 88 -6.82 -12.24 -6.71
CA GLN A 88 -8.08 -12.13 -5.99
C GLN A 88 -8.20 -10.84 -5.16
N TYR A 89 -7.23 -9.92 -5.27
CA TYR A 89 -7.19 -8.68 -4.49
C TYR A 89 -7.04 -8.89 -2.96
N ASP A 90 -6.55 -10.07 -2.54
CA ASP A 90 -6.28 -10.39 -1.14
C ASP A 90 -4.81 -10.11 -0.78
N ILE A 91 -4.54 -8.85 -0.47
CA ILE A 91 -3.20 -8.38 -0.09
C ILE A 91 -2.73 -9.04 1.22
N HIS A 92 -3.65 -9.34 2.14
CA HIS A 92 -3.30 -9.89 3.44
C HIS A 92 -2.63 -11.25 3.28
N HIS A 93 -3.31 -12.17 2.61
CA HIS A 93 -2.84 -13.53 2.40
C HIS A 93 -1.69 -13.58 1.39
N ALA A 94 -1.71 -12.73 0.35
CA ALA A 94 -0.59 -12.59 -0.58
C ALA A 94 0.71 -12.23 0.14
N ALA A 95 0.69 -11.18 0.98
CA ALA A 95 1.85 -10.76 1.76
C ALA A 95 2.32 -11.86 2.73
N ALA A 96 1.37 -12.59 3.35
CA ALA A 96 1.70 -13.70 4.21
C ALA A 96 2.45 -14.82 3.47
N MET A 97 2.00 -15.16 2.26
CA MET A 97 2.64 -16.16 1.41
C MET A 97 4.01 -15.69 0.91
N ILE A 98 4.17 -14.41 0.55
CA ILE A 98 5.45 -13.82 0.15
C ILE A 98 6.48 -13.91 1.28
N HIS A 99 6.10 -13.50 2.50
CA HIS A 99 6.98 -13.60 3.66
C HIS A 99 7.31 -15.05 4.02
N LEU A 100 6.34 -15.96 3.97
CA LEU A 100 6.57 -17.38 4.22
C LEU A 100 7.49 -18.01 3.17
N THR A 101 7.34 -17.65 1.90
CA THR A 101 8.19 -18.14 0.81
C THR A 101 9.65 -17.79 1.07
N GLU A 102 9.92 -16.54 1.45
CA GLU A 102 11.27 -16.09 1.77
C GLU A 102 11.84 -16.83 2.99
N ASP A 103 11.02 -17.02 4.03
CA ASP A 103 11.44 -17.71 5.25
C ASP A 103 11.77 -19.18 5.00
N VAL A 104 10.96 -19.85 4.16
CA VAL A 104 11.20 -21.23 3.72
C VAL A 104 12.45 -21.32 2.84
N ALA A 105 12.67 -20.34 1.95
CA ALA A 105 13.85 -20.28 1.08
C ALA A 105 15.15 -20.10 1.88
N ARG A 106 15.11 -19.28 2.95
CA ARG A 106 16.22 -19.07 3.89
C ARG A 106 16.40 -20.20 4.91
N GLY A 107 15.43 -21.10 5.02
CA GLY A 107 15.41 -22.13 6.07
C GLY A 107 15.10 -21.59 7.47
N CYS A 108 14.63 -20.36 7.60
CA CYS A 108 14.35 -19.67 8.86
C CYS A 108 12.84 -19.69 9.18
N VAL A 109 12.25 -20.88 9.23
CA VAL A 109 10.81 -21.05 9.48
C VAL A 109 10.52 -20.99 10.98
N GLU A 110 10.36 -19.78 11.51
CA GLU A 110 9.96 -19.55 12.91
C GLU A 110 8.45 -19.72 13.08
N GLY A 111 8.02 -20.55 14.03
CA GLY A 111 6.60 -20.90 14.21
C GLY A 111 5.68 -19.72 14.58
N ASN A 112 6.18 -18.74 15.34
CA ASN A 112 5.36 -17.66 15.88
C ASN A 112 5.54 -16.30 15.15
N ARG A 113 6.19 -16.30 13.98
CA ARG A 113 6.42 -15.08 13.24
C ARG A 113 5.12 -14.58 12.60
N ILE A 114 4.86 -13.29 12.71
CA ILE A 114 3.74 -12.62 12.03
C ILE A 114 4.09 -12.52 10.54
N LEU A 115 3.27 -13.14 9.69
CA LEU A 115 3.49 -13.20 8.25
C LEU A 115 2.95 -11.98 7.51
N SER A 116 1.87 -11.36 8.00
CA SER A 116 1.29 -10.18 7.36
C SER A 116 0.75 -9.18 8.38
N ARG A 117 1.02 -7.90 8.11
CA ARG A 117 0.44 -6.76 8.85
C ARG A 117 -0.55 -5.97 8.00
N HIS A 118 -0.84 -6.43 6.79
CA HIS A 118 -1.77 -5.77 5.88
C HIS A 118 -3.20 -5.98 6.39
N ARG A 119 -3.73 -4.97 7.08
CA ARG A 119 -5.10 -4.93 7.60
C ARG A 119 -5.61 -3.51 7.52
N THR A 120 -6.91 -3.35 7.25
CA THR A 120 -7.62 -2.05 7.22
C THR A 120 -7.26 -1.20 8.46
N ARG A 121 -7.32 -1.80 9.65
CA ARG A 121 -6.98 -1.11 10.92
C ARG A 121 -5.55 -0.58 10.95
N ASN A 122 -4.59 -1.35 10.45
CA ASN A 122 -3.18 -0.98 10.50
C ASN A 122 -2.87 0.15 9.51
N TYR A 123 -3.49 0.13 8.32
CA TYR A 123 -3.37 1.24 7.38
C TYR A 123 -4.00 2.52 7.91
N LEU A 124 -5.20 2.43 8.49
CA LEU A 124 -5.86 3.58 9.09
C LEU A 124 -5.04 4.15 10.24
N LEU A 125 -4.48 3.30 11.11
CA LEU A 125 -3.60 3.74 12.19
C LEU A 125 -2.33 4.43 11.64
N ALA A 126 -1.69 3.86 10.61
CA ALA A 126 -0.54 4.48 9.98
C ALA A 126 -0.88 5.84 9.35
N LEU A 127 -2.02 5.95 8.65
CA LEU A 127 -2.50 7.21 8.09
C LEU A 127 -2.81 8.24 9.17
N VAL A 128 -3.47 7.84 10.26
CA VAL A 128 -3.76 8.75 11.38
C VAL A 128 -2.46 9.27 11.98
N VAL A 129 -1.46 8.41 12.18
CA VAL A 129 -0.15 8.83 12.70
C VAL A 129 0.52 9.82 11.75
N LEU A 130 0.46 9.58 10.44
CA LEU A 130 1.09 10.44 9.42
C LEU A 130 0.36 11.78 9.16
N VAL A 131 -0.95 11.82 9.41
CA VAL A 131 -1.77 13.02 9.17
C VAL A 131 -1.91 13.86 10.45
N ALA A 132 -1.69 13.25 11.62
CA ALA A 132 -1.85 13.92 12.92
C ALA A 132 -1.02 15.21 13.07
N PRO A 133 0.25 15.29 12.65
CA PRO A 133 1.02 16.53 12.74
C PRO A 133 0.37 17.67 11.95
N PHE A 134 -0.14 17.38 10.76
CA PHE A 134 -0.77 18.39 9.88
C PHE A 134 -2.13 18.85 10.39
N VAL A 135 -2.96 17.91 10.87
CA VAL A 135 -4.25 18.26 11.48
C VAL A 135 -4.06 19.03 12.78
N GLY A 136 -3.10 18.61 13.61
CA GLY A 136 -2.73 19.33 14.83
C GLY A 136 -2.27 20.76 14.53
N ALA A 137 -1.44 20.92 13.50
CA ALA A 137 -0.99 22.24 13.04
C ALA A 137 -2.19 23.08 12.57
N ALA A 138 -3.06 22.56 11.71
CA ALA A 138 -4.24 23.31 11.23
C ALA A 138 -5.14 23.85 12.35
N LEU A 139 -5.22 23.16 13.49
CA LEU A 139 -6.08 23.53 14.62
C LEU A 139 -5.39 24.36 15.70
N ALA A 140 -4.08 24.18 15.90
CA ALA A 140 -3.38 24.72 17.06
C ALA A 140 -2.01 25.35 16.76
N TYR A 141 -1.69 25.62 15.48
CA TYR A 141 -0.39 26.17 15.09
C TYR A 141 0.00 27.43 15.87
N GLU A 142 -0.93 28.40 15.99
CA GLU A 142 -0.69 29.67 16.70
C GLU A 142 -0.27 29.48 18.16
N ARG A 143 -0.69 28.40 18.82
CA ARG A 143 -0.35 28.14 20.23
C ARG A 143 1.08 27.68 20.40
N ALA A 144 1.63 26.95 19.42
CA ALA A 144 2.95 26.32 19.53
C ALA A 144 3.59 26.10 18.14
N PRO A 145 3.93 27.17 17.40
CA PRO A 145 4.40 27.06 16.02
C PRO A 145 5.69 26.23 15.91
N ARG A 146 6.64 26.44 16.83
CA ARG A 146 7.90 25.68 16.88
C ARG A 146 7.69 24.19 17.13
N PHE A 147 6.68 23.81 17.92
CA PHE A 147 6.38 22.41 18.20
C PHE A 147 5.91 21.70 16.93
N PHE A 148 4.98 22.31 16.18
CA PHE A 148 4.47 21.74 14.94
C PHE A 148 5.50 21.74 13.82
N ASP A 149 6.35 22.77 13.72
CA ASP A 149 7.47 22.77 12.78
C ASP A 149 8.41 21.58 13.05
N VAL A 150 8.85 21.40 14.30
CA VAL A 150 9.72 20.28 14.67
C VAL A 150 9.03 18.95 14.40
N LEU A 151 7.75 18.82 14.75
CA LEU A 151 7.00 17.57 14.55
C LEU A 151 6.90 17.18 13.07
N CYS A 152 6.53 18.12 12.19
CA CYS A 152 6.39 17.85 10.76
C CYS A 152 7.75 17.60 10.09
N SER A 153 8.80 18.33 10.47
CA SER A 153 10.15 18.08 9.96
C SER A 153 10.71 16.74 10.46
N CYS A 154 10.45 16.35 11.71
CA CYS A 154 10.80 15.03 12.23
C CYS A 154 10.07 13.90 11.50
N GLU A 155 8.80 14.10 11.16
CA GLU A 155 8.02 13.15 10.35
C GLU A 155 8.64 12.96 8.97
N LEU A 156 8.93 14.05 8.25
CA LEU A 156 9.59 13.99 6.94
C LEU A 156 10.94 13.26 7.04
N LEU A 157 11.79 13.65 8.00
CA LEU A 157 13.08 13.03 8.23
C LEU A 157 12.95 11.52 8.53
N ALA A 158 11.96 11.13 9.34
CA ALA A 158 11.73 9.72 9.66
C ALA A 158 11.36 8.92 8.40
N VAL A 159 10.48 9.46 7.55
CA VAL A 159 10.12 8.84 6.27
C VAL A 159 11.34 8.71 5.35
N ASP A 160 12.14 9.77 5.22
CA ASP A 160 13.36 9.75 4.41
C ASP A 160 14.36 8.71 4.92
N VAL A 161 14.61 8.65 6.23
CA VAL A 161 15.50 7.66 6.84
C VAL A 161 15.01 6.23 6.59
N ILE A 162 13.70 5.98 6.69
CA ILE A 162 13.11 4.66 6.40
C ILE A 162 13.33 4.26 4.94
N VAL A 163 13.13 5.20 4.02
CA VAL A 163 13.32 4.97 2.58
C VAL A 163 14.79 4.71 2.25
N LEU A 164 15.69 5.54 2.77
CA LEU A 164 17.14 5.35 2.58
C LEU A 164 17.62 4.04 3.21
N TRP A 165 17.14 3.69 4.40
CA TRP A 165 17.40 2.40 5.00
C TRP A 165 16.92 1.25 4.11
N PHE A 166 15.70 1.36 3.56
CA PHE A 166 15.18 0.35 2.65
C PHE A 166 16.06 0.23 1.39
N LEU A 167 16.37 1.34 0.72
CA LEU A 167 17.14 1.33 -0.52
C LEU A 167 18.59 0.86 -0.32
N PHE A 168 19.30 1.40 0.68
CA PHE A 168 20.71 1.06 0.88
C PHE A 168 20.90 -0.27 1.60
N TYR A 169 20.17 -0.51 2.69
CA TYR A 169 20.37 -1.71 3.50
C TYR A 169 19.57 -2.91 2.99
N ARG A 170 18.27 -2.75 2.74
CA ARG A 170 17.43 -3.90 2.33
C ARG A 170 17.64 -4.26 0.87
N PHE A 171 17.64 -3.28 -0.03
CA PHE A 171 17.81 -3.51 -1.46
C PHE A 171 19.28 -3.65 -1.87
N CYS A 172 20.11 -2.61 -1.78
CA CYS A 172 21.49 -2.67 -2.28
C CYS A 172 22.37 -3.69 -1.54
N TRP A 173 22.27 -3.75 -0.21
CA TRP A 173 23.12 -4.64 0.59
C TRP A 173 22.53 -6.04 0.74
N LYS A 174 21.32 -6.18 1.31
CA LYS A 174 20.71 -7.50 1.56
C LYS A 174 20.05 -8.13 0.34
N ARG A 175 19.76 -7.36 -0.72
CA ARG A 175 18.98 -7.81 -1.89
C ARG A 175 17.64 -8.46 -1.51
N ASP A 176 17.07 -7.99 -0.41
CA ASP A 176 15.83 -8.50 0.16
C ASP A 176 14.67 -7.58 -0.27
N LEU A 177 13.94 -8.03 -1.29
CA LEU A 177 12.79 -7.34 -1.89
C LEU A 177 11.45 -7.81 -1.32
N THR A 178 11.44 -8.64 -0.27
CA THR A 178 10.20 -9.24 0.26
C THR A 178 9.17 -8.18 0.65
N PHE A 179 9.62 -7.09 1.30
CA PHE A 179 8.75 -5.96 1.66
C PHE A 179 8.21 -5.23 0.42
N PHE A 180 9.04 -5.04 -0.60
CA PHE A 180 8.63 -4.38 -1.84
C PHE A 180 7.55 -5.20 -2.56
N HIS A 181 7.74 -6.51 -2.71
CA HIS A 181 6.73 -7.39 -3.31
C HIS A 181 5.43 -7.46 -2.48
N ALA A 182 5.54 -7.50 -1.14
CA ALA A 182 4.37 -7.46 -0.26
C ALA A 182 3.61 -6.13 -0.29
N SER A 183 4.29 -5.04 -0.67
CA SER A 183 3.69 -3.70 -0.77
C SER A 183 2.87 -3.47 -2.03
N VAL A 184 2.73 -4.44 -2.94
CA VAL A 184 2.00 -4.27 -4.20
C VAL A 184 2.65 -3.17 -5.07
N PRO A 185 3.82 -3.43 -5.66
CA PRO A 185 4.66 -2.40 -6.27
C PRO A 185 4.02 -1.71 -7.48
N ARG A 186 3.05 -2.37 -8.12
CA ARG A 186 2.32 -1.79 -9.24
C ARG A 186 1.49 -0.58 -8.83
N ILE A 187 0.79 -0.63 -7.69
CA ILE A 187 0.07 0.55 -7.16
C ILE A 187 1.05 1.71 -6.93
N ALA A 188 2.20 1.42 -6.32
CA ALA A 188 3.24 2.43 -6.09
C ALA A 188 3.79 3.02 -7.40
N ALA A 189 3.99 2.20 -8.43
CA ALA A 189 4.42 2.65 -9.75
C ALA A 189 3.39 3.60 -10.39
N GLY A 190 2.09 3.26 -10.33
CA GLY A 190 1.01 4.12 -10.81
C GLY A 190 0.96 5.45 -10.09
N ILE A 191 1.14 5.44 -8.76
CA ILE A 191 1.24 6.65 -7.93
C ILE A 191 2.41 7.54 -8.37
N ILE A 192 3.61 6.96 -8.58
CA ILE A 192 4.80 7.71 -9.02
C ILE A 192 4.58 8.33 -10.40
N VAL A 193 4.03 7.54 -11.34
CA VAL A 193 3.67 8.02 -12.69
C VAL A 193 2.62 9.13 -12.63
N GLY A 194 1.69 9.09 -11.67
CA GLY A 194 0.74 10.17 -11.42
C GLY A 194 1.40 11.42 -10.82
N TYR A 195 2.28 11.25 -9.83
CA TYR A 195 2.92 12.36 -9.13
C TYR A 195 3.81 13.21 -10.03
N LEU A 196 4.64 12.57 -10.86
CA LEU A 196 5.69 13.27 -11.60
C LEU A 196 5.12 14.35 -12.55
N PRO A 197 4.08 14.10 -13.38
CA PRO A 197 3.46 15.14 -14.18
C PRO A 197 2.73 16.18 -13.33
N ILE A 198 1.95 15.75 -12.33
CA ILE A 198 1.16 16.64 -11.46
C ILE A 198 2.04 17.68 -10.78
N LEU A 199 3.25 17.26 -10.35
CA LEU A 199 4.21 18.11 -9.68
C LEU A 199 4.57 19.36 -10.49
N PHE A 200 4.60 19.28 -11.82
CA PHE A 200 5.02 20.37 -12.70
C PHE A 200 3.88 21.21 -13.27
N ILE A 201 2.63 20.93 -12.86
CA ILE A 201 1.46 21.69 -13.31
C ILE A 201 1.22 22.86 -12.34
N ASP A 202 1.42 24.08 -12.83
CA ASP A 202 1.32 25.31 -12.03
C ASP A 202 -0.11 25.49 -11.45
N GLU A 203 -1.15 25.05 -12.18
CA GLU A 203 -2.55 25.09 -11.73
C GLU A 203 -2.78 24.22 -10.48
N VAL A 204 -2.05 23.12 -10.32
CA VAL A 204 -2.19 22.25 -9.14
C VAL A 204 -1.62 22.96 -7.91
N TRP A 205 -0.51 23.68 -8.07
CA TRP A 205 0.08 24.49 -7.00
C TRP A 205 -0.79 25.70 -6.64
N ALA A 206 -1.45 26.30 -7.62
CA ALA A 206 -2.45 27.33 -7.38
C ALA A 206 -3.69 26.77 -6.66
N LEU A 207 -4.12 25.55 -7.00
CA LEU A 207 -5.21 24.85 -6.32
C LEU A 207 -4.83 24.49 -4.88
N ALA A 208 -3.61 24.00 -4.64
CA ALA A 208 -3.07 23.69 -3.31
C ALA A 208 -3.07 24.89 -2.34
N ASN A 209 -3.12 26.11 -2.90
CA ASN A 209 -3.16 27.37 -2.16
C ASN A 209 -4.60 27.87 -1.89
N ARG A 210 -5.63 27.09 -2.24
CA ARG A 210 -7.04 27.43 -2.01
C ARG A 210 -7.49 27.07 -0.59
N PRO A 211 -8.62 27.65 -0.12
CA PRO A 211 -9.16 27.33 1.20
C PRO A 211 -9.38 25.83 1.40
N TRP A 212 -9.20 25.37 2.63
CA TRP A 212 -9.25 23.94 2.98
C TRP A 212 -10.57 23.26 2.59
N VAL A 213 -11.69 23.99 2.57
CA VAL A 213 -13.00 23.46 2.15
C VAL A 213 -12.96 22.97 0.71
N ALA A 214 -12.37 23.77 -0.19
CA ALA A 214 -12.24 23.40 -1.60
C ALA A 214 -11.29 22.21 -1.77
N LEU A 215 -10.14 22.23 -1.07
CA LEU A 215 -9.19 21.11 -1.07
C LEU A 215 -9.84 19.82 -0.58
N THR A 216 -10.54 19.88 0.54
CA THR A 216 -11.22 18.71 1.13
C THR A 216 -12.31 18.18 0.19
N ALA A 217 -13.12 19.06 -0.40
CA ALA A 217 -14.16 18.64 -1.34
C ALA A 217 -13.58 17.93 -2.57
N VAL A 218 -12.52 18.49 -3.17
CA VAL A 218 -11.83 17.89 -4.32
C VAL A 218 -11.17 16.56 -3.93
N SER A 219 -10.44 16.52 -2.82
CA SER A 219 -9.80 15.30 -2.32
C SER A 219 -10.81 14.20 -2.00
N LEU A 220 -11.96 14.54 -1.40
CA LEU A 220 -13.03 13.58 -1.14
C LEU A 220 -13.65 13.07 -2.44
N LEU A 221 -13.97 13.96 -3.38
CA LEU A 221 -14.52 13.57 -4.68
C LEU A 221 -13.59 12.59 -5.41
N LEU A 222 -12.29 12.93 -5.50
CA LEU A 222 -11.29 12.07 -6.10
C LEU A 222 -11.15 10.75 -5.34
N GLY A 223 -11.08 10.79 -4.00
CA GLY A 223 -10.98 9.60 -3.17
C GLY A 223 -12.16 8.64 -3.35
N PHE A 224 -13.41 9.15 -3.30
CA PHE A 224 -14.60 8.33 -3.53
C PHE A 224 -14.67 7.80 -4.95
N THR A 225 -14.27 8.60 -5.94
CA THR A 225 -14.24 8.16 -7.34
C THR A 225 -13.20 7.04 -7.53
N THR A 226 -11.98 7.18 -6.98
CA THR A 226 -10.96 6.11 -7.01
C THR A 226 -11.46 4.85 -6.30
N LEU A 227 -12.08 4.98 -5.12
CA LEU A 227 -12.66 3.85 -4.40
C LEU A 227 -13.75 3.16 -5.22
N LEU A 228 -14.60 3.91 -5.92
CA LEU A 228 -15.63 3.39 -6.81
C LEU A 228 -15.02 2.60 -7.97
N TYR A 229 -13.99 3.13 -8.64
CA TYR A 229 -13.31 2.40 -9.71
C TYR A 229 -12.66 1.11 -9.21
N LEU A 230 -11.97 1.16 -8.07
CA LEU A 230 -11.40 -0.03 -7.44
C LEU A 230 -12.50 -1.04 -7.07
N TYR A 231 -13.61 -0.58 -6.50
CA TYR A 231 -14.73 -1.44 -6.15
C TYR A 231 -15.32 -2.13 -7.38
N ILE A 232 -15.58 -1.39 -8.46
CA ILE A 232 -16.11 -1.96 -9.71
C ILE A 232 -15.14 -3.00 -10.28
N GLU A 233 -13.84 -2.73 -10.29
CA GLU A 233 -12.84 -3.67 -10.77
C GLU A 233 -12.79 -4.95 -9.91
N VAL A 234 -12.77 -4.80 -8.58
CA VAL A 234 -12.76 -5.94 -7.65
C VAL A 234 -14.06 -6.74 -7.76
N GLN A 235 -15.22 -6.08 -7.82
CA GLN A 235 -16.55 -6.70 -7.95
C GLN A 235 -16.73 -7.42 -9.29
N ARG A 236 -16.09 -6.98 -10.37
CA ARG A 236 -16.09 -7.71 -11.64
C ARG A 236 -15.44 -9.09 -11.50
N ARG A 237 -14.48 -9.24 -10.59
CA ARG A 237 -13.77 -10.50 -10.33
C ARG A 237 -14.43 -11.33 -9.22
N LEU A 238 -14.86 -10.66 -8.16
CA LEU A 238 -15.47 -11.29 -6.99
C LEU A 238 -16.99 -11.13 -7.04
N ARG A 239 -17.71 -12.26 -6.97
CA ARG A 239 -19.18 -12.24 -7.02
C ARG A 239 -19.82 -11.74 -5.71
N ASP A 240 -19.10 -11.82 -4.60
CA ASP A 240 -19.55 -11.33 -3.29
C ASP A 240 -19.26 -9.81 -3.14
N THR A 241 -20.33 -9.04 -2.96
CA THR A 241 -20.28 -7.58 -2.83
C THR A 241 -19.58 -7.10 -1.56
N ASP A 242 -19.79 -7.79 -0.44
CA ASP A 242 -19.24 -7.37 0.86
C ASP A 242 -17.73 -7.63 0.90
N LEU A 243 -17.31 -8.78 0.39
CA LEU A 243 -15.90 -9.11 0.23
C LEU A 243 -15.22 -8.18 -0.77
N ALA A 244 -15.87 -7.89 -1.90
CA ALA A 244 -15.34 -6.96 -2.90
C ALA A 244 -15.11 -5.57 -2.32
N PHE A 245 -16.08 -5.03 -1.57
CA PHE A 245 -15.93 -3.73 -0.93
C PHE A 245 -14.84 -3.74 0.15
N ALA A 246 -14.74 -4.79 0.96
CA ALA A 246 -13.70 -4.92 1.97
C ALA A 246 -12.29 -4.90 1.35
N ARG A 247 -12.08 -5.60 0.22
CA ARG A 247 -10.81 -5.63 -0.53
C ARG A 247 -10.53 -4.31 -1.22
N ALA A 248 -11.51 -3.72 -1.90
CA ALA A 248 -11.37 -2.41 -2.52
C ALA A 248 -10.99 -1.34 -1.50
N ARG A 249 -11.62 -1.34 -0.32
CA ARG A 249 -11.24 -0.45 0.79
C ARG A 249 -9.81 -0.68 1.26
N GLN A 250 -9.38 -1.94 1.38
CA GLN A 250 -8.02 -2.27 1.81
C GLN A 250 -6.98 -1.78 0.79
N ILE A 251 -7.23 -1.97 -0.50
CA ILE A 251 -6.39 -1.46 -1.59
C ILE A 251 -6.37 0.06 -1.58
N PHE A 252 -7.53 0.69 -1.46
CA PHE A 252 -7.67 2.15 -1.39
C PHE A 252 -6.84 2.73 -0.25
N LEU A 253 -6.97 2.19 0.97
CA LEU A 253 -6.21 2.68 2.12
C LEU A 253 -4.70 2.45 1.98
N LEU A 254 -4.29 1.33 1.38
CA LEU A 254 -2.88 1.10 1.06
C LEU A 254 -2.38 2.13 0.04
N GLY A 255 -3.14 2.37 -1.02
CA GLY A 255 -2.80 3.35 -2.06
C GLY A 255 -2.73 4.77 -1.52
N VAL A 256 -3.67 5.20 -0.66
CA VAL A 256 -3.60 6.49 0.03
C VAL A 256 -2.36 6.57 0.91
N LEU A 257 -2.04 5.52 1.67
CA LEU A 257 -0.84 5.47 2.52
C LEU A 257 0.45 5.59 1.70
N GLN A 258 0.55 4.84 0.61
CA GLN A 258 1.70 4.89 -0.30
C GLN A 258 1.82 6.23 -0.99
N SER A 259 0.69 6.79 -1.43
CA SER A 259 0.63 8.08 -2.12
C SER A 259 0.99 9.22 -1.18
N PHE A 260 0.53 9.17 0.07
CA PHE A 260 0.90 10.16 1.08
C PHE A 260 2.39 10.07 1.44
N GLY A 261 2.90 8.87 1.70
CA GLY A 261 4.33 8.66 1.99
C GLY A 261 5.24 9.09 0.84
N THR A 262 4.87 8.74 -0.40
CA THR A 262 5.57 9.19 -1.61
C THR A 262 5.49 10.70 -1.76
N GLY A 263 4.32 11.29 -1.48
CA GLY A 263 4.09 12.72 -1.48
C GLY A 263 4.98 13.47 -0.49
N LEU A 264 5.16 12.95 0.73
CA LEU A 264 6.09 13.52 1.72
C LEU A 264 7.51 13.61 1.16
N ILE A 265 8.01 12.51 0.58
CA ILE A 265 9.37 12.45 0.03
C ILE A 265 9.53 13.42 -1.13
N ILE A 266 8.64 13.34 -2.13
CA ILE A 266 8.72 14.20 -3.32
C ILE A 266 8.61 15.67 -2.91
N MET A 267 7.65 16.03 -2.06
CA MET A 267 7.46 17.41 -1.61
C MET A 267 8.61 17.91 -0.72
N GLY A 268 9.19 17.04 0.11
CA GLY A 268 10.37 17.38 0.90
C GLY A 268 11.58 17.71 0.02
N LEU A 269 11.74 17.00 -1.10
CA LEU A 269 12.87 17.19 -2.01
C LEU A 269 12.66 18.35 -3.01
N THR A 270 11.46 18.47 -3.59
CA THR A 270 11.21 19.40 -4.71
C THR A 270 10.19 20.48 -4.40
N GLY A 271 9.41 20.34 -3.32
CA GLY A 271 8.32 21.25 -2.98
C GLY A 271 8.78 22.67 -2.72
N GLY A 272 9.96 22.86 -2.12
CA GLY A 272 10.54 24.19 -1.89
C GLY A 272 10.75 24.98 -3.18
N PHE A 273 11.27 24.33 -4.22
CA PHE A 273 11.44 24.97 -5.53
C PHE A 273 10.10 25.33 -6.15
N MET A 274 9.14 24.39 -6.14
CA MET A 274 7.84 24.60 -6.77
C MET A 274 6.98 25.63 -6.04
N ALA A 275 7.03 25.67 -4.71
CA ALA A 275 6.37 26.69 -3.90
C ALA A 275 6.99 28.07 -4.14
N SER A 276 8.32 28.18 -4.20
CA SER A 276 9.01 29.42 -4.58
C SER A 276 8.55 29.95 -5.93
N ARG A 277 8.45 29.07 -6.93
CA ARG A 277 7.98 29.40 -8.27
C ARG A 277 6.51 29.84 -8.31
N ASN A 278 5.62 29.12 -7.64
CA ASN A 278 4.18 29.29 -7.82
C ASN A 278 3.53 30.27 -6.84
N TRP A 279 4.12 30.48 -5.67
CA TRP A 279 3.50 31.27 -4.60
C TRP A 279 4.15 32.64 -4.37
N SER A 280 5.23 32.96 -5.08
CA SER A 280 5.94 34.25 -4.96
C SER A 280 5.16 35.45 -5.53
N GLY A 281 4.12 35.24 -6.33
CA GLY A 281 3.18 36.28 -6.74
C GLY A 281 3.74 37.43 -7.61
N GLY A 282 5.03 37.38 -7.99
CA GLY A 282 5.73 38.42 -8.76
C GLY A 282 6.87 37.86 -9.64
N GLU A 283 7.63 38.75 -10.29
CA GLU A 283 8.75 38.36 -11.18
C GLU A 283 9.97 37.80 -10.42
N THR A 284 10.08 38.06 -9.12
CA THR A 284 11.19 37.63 -8.28
C THR A 284 10.84 36.39 -7.45
N LEU A 285 11.66 35.35 -7.58
CA LEU A 285 11.55 34.13 -6.78
C LEU A 285 11.92 34.43 -5.32
N LEU A 286 10.94 34.30 -4.43
CA LEU A 286 11.14 34.45 -2.99
C LEU A 286 11.70 33.14 -2.40
N SER A 287 12.59 33.26 -1.42
CA SER A 287 13.05 32.09 -0.65
C SER A 287 11.91 31.52 0.21
N ILE A 288 12.00 30.25 0.58
CA ILE A 288 10.95 29.59 1.39
C ILE A 288 10.77 30.24 2.76
N GLY A 289 11.87 30.69 3.38
CA GLY A 289 11.79 31.43 4.64
C GLY A 289 10.96 32.71 4.52
N VAL A 290 11.19 33.49 3.45
CA VAL A 290 10.42 34.73 3.19
C VAL A 290 8.98 34.41 2.79
N LEU A 291 8.75 33.38 1.98
CA LEU A 291 7.39 32.95 1.62
C LEU A 291 6.57 32.56 2.83
N ARG A 292 7.17 31.90 3.81
CA ARG A 292 6.51 31.52 5.06
C ARG A 292 6.07 32.73 5.88
N GLU A 293 6.82 33.83 5.84
CA GLU A 293 6.45 35.09 6.50
C GLU A 293 5.32 35.81 5.76
N VAL A 294 5.33 35.79 4.42
CA VAL A 294 4.33 36.46 3.57
C VAL A 294 3.01 35.67 3.48
N LEU A 295 3.06 34.35 3.62
CA LEU A 295 1.91 33.44 3.63
C LEU A 295 1.74 32.81 5.02
N PRO A 296 1.39 33.61 6.04
CA PRO A 296 1.28 33.10 7.39
C PRO A 296 0.19 32.02 7.47
N PRO A 297 0.41 30.96 8.25
CA PRO A 297 -0.58 29.92 8.48
C PRO A 297 -1.80 30.53 9.21
N LEU A 298 -2.95 30.54 8.54
CA LEU A 298 -4.20 31.02 9.10
C LEU A 298 -4.85 29.91 9.95
N VAL A 299 -5.30 30.23 11.16
CA VAL A 299 -6.07 29.28 11.99
C VAL A 299 -7.36 28.89 11.28
N GLY A 300 -7.60 27.58 11.20
CA GLY A 300 -8.73 27.02 10.46
C GLY A 300 -8.43 26.73 9.00
N GLU A 301 -7.21 26.99 8.51
CA GLU A 301 -6.71 26.49 7.22
C GLU A 301 -5.57 25.48 7.44
N LEU A 302 -5.34 24.61 6.46
CA LEU A 302 -4.13 23.80 6.43
C LEU A 302 -2.93 24.73 6.24
N PRO A 303 -1.91 24.68 7.11
CA PRO A 303 -0.75 25.53 6.97
C PRO A 303 -0.06 25.21 5.64
N ARG A 304 0.33 26.27 4.91
CA ARG A 304 0.88 26.15 3.55
C ARG A 304 2.31 25.64 3.55
N ILE A 305 3.10 26.10 4.52
CA ILE A 305 4.51 25.73 4.74
C ILE A 305 4.70 25.49 6.24
N VAL A 306 5.18 24.29 6.61
CA VAL A 306 5.50 23.94 8.01
C VAL A 306 6.87 23.28 8.07
N GLY A 307 7.65 23.58 9.10
CA GLY A 307 8.97 22.98 9.31
C GLY A 307 10.12 24.00 9.33
N PHE A 308 11.33 23.47 9.34
CA PHE A 308 12.58 24.24 9.35
C PHE A 308 13.47 23.83 8.18
N GLU A 309 14.32 24.75 7.71
CA GLU A 309 15.28 24.45 6.65
C GLU A 309 16.27 23.34 7.06
N PRO A 310 16.52 22.31 6.22
CA PRO A 310 16.00 22.08 4.86
C PRO A 310 14.70 21.25 4.77
N PHE A 311 14.12 20.84 5.90
CA PHE A 311 12.98 19.93 6.01
C PHE A 311 11.63 20.65 6.08
N TYR A 312 11.23 21.26 4.97
CA TYR A 312 9.91 21.87 4.84
C TYR A 312 8.86 20.86 4.34
N THR A 313 7.66 20.97 4.88
CA THR A 313 6.48 20.22 4.46
C THR A 313 5.42 21.17 3.92
N PHE A 314 4.63 20.68 2.96
CA PHE A 314 3.59 21.44 2.26
C PHE A 314 2.22 20.74 2.40
N PRO A 315 1.58 20.78 3.58
CA PRO A 315 0.41 19.96 3.91
C PRO A 315 -0.73 20.03 2.89
N GLY A 316 -1.08 21.22 2.41
CA GLY A 316 -2.12 21.41 1.39
C GLY A 316 -1.79 20.72 0.06
N ALA A 317 -0.53 20.84 -0.39
CA ALA A 317 -0.05 20.19 -1.61
C ALA A 317 0.03 18.67 -1.43
N ILE A 318 0.57 18.18 -0.30
CA ILE A 318 0.66 16.74 0.01
C ILE A 318 -0.74 16.12 0.01
N GLY A 319 -1.71 16.73 0.72
CA GLY A 319 -3.08 16.23 0.80
C GLY A 319 -3.76 16.19 -0.57
N LEU A 320 -3.70 17.29 -1.33
CA LEU A 320 -4.30 17.37 -2.65
C LEU A 320 -3.67 16.37 -3.63
N MET A 321 -2.34 16.38 -3.74
CA MET A 321 -1.62 15.56 -4.70
C MET A 321 -1.67 14.08 -4.36
N THR A 322 -1.84 13.70 -3.08
CA THR A 322 -2.06 12.31 -2.67
C THR A 322 -3.25 11.68 -3.41
N PHE A 323 -4.38 12.38 -3.46
CA PHE A 323 -5.59 11.88 -4.11
C PHE A 323 -5.54 12.04 -5.62
N LEU A 324 -4.94 13.13 -6.12
CA LEU A 324 -4.75 13.37 -7.55
C LEU A 324 -3.85 12.31 -8.20
N SER A 325 -2.68 12.06 -7.63
CA SER A 325 -1.73 11.07 -8.15
C SER A 325 -2.29 9.65 -8.05
N PHE A 326 -2.97 9.32 -6.94
CA PHE A 326 -3.57 8.01 -6.78
C PHE A 326 -4.74 7.80 -7.75
N PHE A 327 -5.58 8.81 -7.95
CA PHE A 327 -6.67 8.76 -8.94
C PHE A 327 -6.13 8.57 -10.36
N ILE A 328 -5.21 9.44 -10.81
CA ILE A 328 -4.64 9.37 -12.16
C ILE A 328 -3.89 8.04 -12.35
N GLY A 329 -3.06 7.65 -11.38
CA GLY A 329 -2.31 6.40 -11.42
C GLY A 329 -3.22 5.18 -11.54
N THR A 330 -4.25 5.10 -10.70
CA THR A 330 -5.24 4.01 -10.75
C THR A 330 -5.99 4.01 -12.07
N PHE A 331 -6.44 5.17 -12.53
CA PHE A 331 -7.19 5.29 -13.78
C PHE A 331 -6.36 4.87 -15.00
N LEU A 332 -5.11 5.32 -15.09
CA LEU A 332 -4.21 4.93 -16.17
C LEU A 332 -3.96 3.42 -16.17
N GLN A 333 -3.72 2.83 -14.99
CA GLN A 333 -3.49 1.40 -14.87
C GLN A 333 -4.72 0.58 -15.29
N LEU A 334 -5.91 0.97 -14.82
CA LEU A 334 -7.15 0.28 -15.18
C LEU A 334 -7.54 0.45 -16.66
N LEU A 335 -7.12 1.53 -17.32
CA LEU A 335 -7.45 1.79 -18.72
C LEU A 335 -6.44 1.15 -19.68
N TRP A 336 -5.16 1.12 -19.32
CA TRP A 336 -4.09 0.66 -20.21
C TRP A 336 -3.71 -0.81 -20.03
N GLU A 337 -4.05 -1.44 -18.90
CA GLU A 337 -3.55 -2.78 -18.56
C GLU A 337 -4.72 -3.74 -18.27
N ASP A 338 -4.72 -4.90 -18.93
CA ASP A 338 -5.74 -5.96 -18.73
C ASP A 338 -5.50 -6.80 -17.45
N ILE A 339 -4.43 -6.51 -16.72
CA ILE A 339 -3.93 -7.29 -15.59
C ILE A 339 -4.33 -6.57 -14.28
N PRO A 340 -4.71 -7.30 -13.21
CA PRO A 340 -5.01 -6.72 -11.90
C PRO A 340 -3.96 -5.72 -11.40
N ILE A 341 -4.42 -4.63 -10.80
CA ILE A 341 -3.55 -3.59 -10.20
C ILE A 341 -2.66 -4.15 -9.06
N THR A 342 -3.03 -5.30 -8.51
CA THR A 342 -2.31 -5.98 -7.43
C THR A 342 -1.29 -7.00 -7.91
N GLU A 343 -1.34 -7.42 -9.17
CA GLU A 343 -0.36 -8.38 -9.69
C GLU A 343 1.05 -7.76 -9.77
N PRO A 344 2.10 -8.56 -9.52
CA PRO A 344 3.47 -8.09 -9.62
C PRO A 344 3.84 -7.78 -11.09
N LEU A 345 4.78 -6.84 -11.26
CA LEU A 345 5.39 -6.48 -12.55
C LEU A 345 6.24 -7.61 -13.13
#